data_AF-A0A060BRN4-F1
#
_entry.id   AF-A0A060BRN4-F1
#
_cell.length_a   1.000
_cell.length_b   1.000
_cell.length_c   1.000
_cell.angle_alpha   90.00
_cell.angle_beta   90.00
_cell.angle_gamma   90.00
#
_symmetry.space_group_name_H-M   'P 1'
#
loop_
_entity.id
_entity.type
_entity.pdbx_description
1 polymer ?
#
loop_
_entity_poly.entity_id
_entity_poly.type
_entity_poly.pdbx_seq_one_letter_code
_entity_poly.pdbx_strand_id
1 'polypeptide(L)' 'MCTELIDANGGFVVPGFINEHIHGCDGADTMDDDHGEALAAMQKILPSTGVTSFLPTTMTYDRKRIERT' A
#
# COMPACT_ATOMS: atom_id res chain seq x y z
N MET A 1 3.56 2.69 -34.09
CA MET A 1 4.91 3.02 -33.58
C MET A 1 4.81 3.08 -32.07
N CYS A 2 5.78 2.52 -31.35
CA CYS A 2 5.91 2.76 -29.91
C CYS A 2 6.53 4.16 -29.75
N THR A 3 5.88 5.05 -29.01
CA THR A 3 6.25 6.47 -28.94
C THR A 3 7.20 6.79 -27.78
N GLU A 4 7.45 5.83 -26.89
CA GLU A 4 8.27 6.02 -25.69
C GLU A 4 9.00 4.71 -25.32
N LEU A 5 10.27 4.82 -24.95
CA LEU A 5 11.11 3.71 -24.50
C LEU A 5 11.71 4.08 -23.13
N ILE A 6 11.49 3.22 -22.14
CA ILE A 6 12.07 3.33 -20.80
C ILE A 6 13.11 2.23 -20.66
N ASP A 7 14.40 2.60 -20.57
CA ASP A 7 15.50 1.65 -20.38
C ASP A 7 15.67 1.32 -18.89
N ALA A 8 15.50 0.05 -18.53
CA ALA A 8 15.68 -0.45 -17.17
C ALA A 8 17.15 -0.57 -16.74
N ASN A 9 18.12 -0.26 -17.63
CA ASN A 9 19.56 -0.25 -17.38
C ASN A 9 20.09 -1.56 -16.75
N GLY A 10 19.65 -2.70 -17.31
CA GLY A 10 19.99 -4.04 -16.81
C GLY A 10 19.20 -4.49 -15.58
N GLY A 11 18.24 -3.69 -15.10
CA GLY A 11 17.34 -4.02 -14.00
C GLY A 11 16.23 -5.00 -14.38
N PHE A 12 15.53 -5.51 -13.36
CA PHE A 12 14.37 -6.38 -13.54
C PHE A 12 13.09 -5.57 -13.69
N VAL A 13 12.26 -5.94 -14.65
CA VAL A 13 10.89 -5.46 -14.79
C VAL A 13 9.96 -6.60 -14.44
N VAL A 14 9.17 -6.43 -13.37
CA VAL A 14 8.25 -7.42 -12.84
C VAL A 14 6.89 -6.77 -12.59
N PRO A 15 5.79 -7.54 -12.51
CA PRO A 15 4.53 -7.04 -11.96
C PRO A 15 4.76 -6.49 -10.55
N GLY A 16 4.04 -5.42 -10.19
CA GLY A 16 4.10 -4.89 -8.84
C GLY A 16 3.62 -5.91 -7.81
N PHE A 17 4.26 -5.92 -6.65
CA PHE A 17 3.95 -6.87 -5.59
C PHE A 17 2.57 -6.60 -4.99
N ILE A 18 1.93 -7.69 -4.56
CA ILE A 18 0.69 -7.65 -3.78
C ILE A 18 1.06 -8.01 -2.35
N ASN A 19 0.84 -7.07 -1.42
CA ASN A 19 1.04 -7.33 0.00
C ASN A 19 -0.29 -7.77 0.63
N GLU A 20 -0.44 -9.06 0.89
CA GLU A 20 -1.68 -9.62 1.44
C GLU A 20 -1.92 -9.27 2.92
N HIS A 21 -0.90 -8.77 3.63
CA HIS A 21 -1.00 -8.55 5.06
C HIS A 21 -0.05 -7.45 5.55
N ILE A 22 -0.63 -6.27 5.82
CA ILE A 22 0.10 -5.12 6.37
C ILE A 22 -0.80 -4.31 7.30
N HIS A 23 -0.29 -3.99 8.49
CA HIS A 23 -0.99 -3.13 9.45
C HIS A 23 -0.75 -1.65 9.13
N GLY A 24 0.51 -1.24 9.05
CA GLY A 24 0.89 0.14 8.82
C GLY A 24 2.27 0.28 8.16
N CYS A 25 2.54 1.46 7.61
CA CYS A 25 3.84 1.88 7.09
C CYS A 25 3.95 3.41 7.09
N ASP A 26 5.18 3.93 7.08
CA ASP A 26 5.48 5.38 7.01
C ASP A 26 4.74 6.23 8.07
N GLY A 27 4.60 5.68 9.28
CA GLY A 27 3.94 6.35 10.40
C GLY A 27 2.41 6.35 10.34
N ALA A 28 1.80 5.71 9.35
CA ALA A 28 0.35 5.49 9.25
C ALA A 28 0.01 4.01 9.50
N ASP A 29 -1.11 3.75 10.16
CA ASP A 29 -1.66 2.41 10.39
C ASP A 29 -3.10 2.32 9.86
N THR A 30 -3.48 1.14 9.38
CA THR A 30 -4.86 0.84 8.94
C THR A 30 -5.86 1.22 10.02
N MET A 31 -5.58 0.97 11.29
CA MET A 31 -6.47 1.26 12.43
C MET A 31 -6.67 2.76 12.72
N ASP A 32 -5.92 3.63 12.05
CA ASP A 32 -6.01 5.10 12.15
C ASP A 32 -6.83 5.73 11.02
N ASP A 33 -7.38 4.93 10.09
CA ASP A 33 -8.06 5.43 8.89
C ASP A 33 -9.51 5.85 9.12
N ASP A 34 -9.79 6.73 10.09
CA ASP A 34 -11.17 7.20 10.33
C ASP A 34 -11.73 8.05 9.15
N HIS A 35 -10.86 8.61 8.30
CA HIS A 35 -11.21 9.56 7.22
C HIS A 35 -10.50 9.30 5.87
N GLY A 36 -9.85 8.15 5.66
CA GLY A 36 -9.15 7.81 4.42
C GLY A 36 -7.72 8.36 4.30
N GLU A 37 -7.25 9.15 5.29
CA GLU A 37 -5.94 9.80 5.25
C GLU A 37 -4.78 8.82 5.50
N ALA A 38 -4.97 7.83 6.38
CA ALA A 38 -3.93 6.87 6.73
C ALA A 38 -3.70 5.89 5.57
N LEU A 39 -4.77 5.38 4.96
CA LEU A 39 -4.64 4.52 3.77
C LEU A 39 -4.04 5.28 2.58
N ALA A 40 -4.37 6.56 2.39
CA ALA A 40 -3.77 7.38 1.35
C ALA A 40 -2.26 7.59 1.58
N ALA A 41 -1.82 7.79 2.83
CA ALA A 41 -0.41 7.87 3.18
C ALA A 41 0.32 6.55 2.87
N MET A 42 -0.25 5.41 3.26
CA MET A 42 0.29 4.08 2.96
C MET A 42 0.40 3.83 1.44
N GLN A 43 -0.64 4.18 0.67
CA GLN A 43 -0.65 4.06 -0.79
C GLN A 43 0.47 4.86 -1.48
N LYS A 44 0.86 6.00 -0.90
CA LYS A 44 1.91 6.86 -1.45
C LYS A 44 3.31 6.27 -1.27
N ILE A 45 3.57 5.57 -0.17
CA ILE A 45 4.90 5.06 0.16
C ILE A 45 5.16 3.64 -0.37
N LEU A 46 4.14 2.76 -0.39
CA LEU A 46 4.29 1.36 -0.78
C LEU A 46 4.94 1.11 -2.16
N PRO A 47 4.70 1.94 -3.20
CA PRO A 47 5.39 1.78 -4.48
C PRO A 47 6.92 1.88 -4.38
N SER A 48 7.45 2.62 -3.39
CA SER A 48 8.91 2.71 -3.16
C SER A 48 9.53 1.38 -2.73
N THR A 49 8.70 0.42 -2.26
CA THR A 49 9.11 -0.94 -1.89
C THR A 49 8.71 -1.98 -2.95
N GLY A 50 8.22 -1.53 -4.12
CA GLY A 50 7.74 -2.40 -5.20
C GLY A 50 6.31 -2.93 -4.99
N VAL A 51 5.61 -2.54 -3.92
CA VAL A 51 4.21 -2.95 -3.68
C VAL A 51 3.27 -2.00 -4.41
N THR A 52 2.37 -2.54 -5.23
CA THR A 52 1.39 -1.75 -5.99
C THR A 52 -0.06 -2.05 -5.60
N SER A 53 -0.28 -3.08 -4.78
CA SER A 53 -1.59 -3.42 -4.23
C SER A 53 -1.42 -4.06 -2.87
N PHE A 54 -2.36 -3.83 -1.96
CA PHE A 54 -2.28 -4.41 -0.63
C PHE A 54 -3.66 -4.62 -0.01
N LEU A 55 -3.73 -5.52 0.97
CA LEU A 55 -4.88 -5.70 1.85
C LEU A 55 -4.60 -4.99 3.19
N PRO A 56 -5.28 -3.86 3.47
CA PRO A 56 -5.14 -3.18 4.76
C PRO A 56 -5.64 -4.10 5.88
N THR A 57 -4.76 -4.43 6.82
CA THR A 57 -5.04 -5.43 7.85
C THR A 57 -5.27 -4.75 9.19
N THR A 58 -6.47 -4.91 9.73
CA THR A 58 -6.83 -4.43 11.05
C THR A 58 -6.15 -5.24 12.15
N MET A 59 -6.06 -4.66 13.35
CA MET A 59 -5.60 -5.32 14.57
C MET A 59 -6.79 -5.78 15.42
N THR A 60 -6.54 -6.64 16.40
CA THR A 60 -7.58 -6.99 17.39
C THR A 60 -8.01 -5.75 18.16
N TYR A 61 -9.30 -5.40 18.06
CA TYR A 61 -9.90 -4.26 18.72
C TYR A 61 -11.41 -4.48 18.93
N ASP A 62 -12.10 -3.53 19.57
CA ASP A 62 -13.56 -3.56 19.62
C ASP A 62 -14.17 -3.54 18.20
N ARG A 63 -15.25 -4.30 18.01
CA ARG A 63 -15.85 -4.50 16.68
C ARG A 63 -16.30 -3.19 16.03
N LYS A 64 -16.79 -2.21 16.79
CA LYS A 64 -17.26 -0.93 16.25
C LYS A 64 -16.12 -0.07 15.73
N ARG A 65 -14.94 -0.18 16.33
CA ARG A 65 -13.71 0.43 15.80
C ARG A 65 -13.34 -0.21 14.47
N ILE A 66 -13.25 -1.55 14.43
CA ILE A 66 -12.88 -2.28 13.21
C ILE A 66 -13.83 -2.00 12.04
N GLU A 67 -15.15 -1.93 12.30
CA GLU A 67 -16.16 -1.68 11.25
C GLU A 67 -16.22 -0.21 10.79
N ARG A 68 -15.54 0.71 11.47
CA ARG A 68 -15.44 2.12 11.08
C ARG A 68 -14.19 2.41 10.26
N THR A 69 -13.14 1.61 10.46
CA THR A 69 -11.90 1.65 9.68
C THR A 69 -12.16 1.36 8.20
#